data_AF-A0A2A4X6X1-F1
#
_entry.id   AF-A0A2A4X6X1-F1
#
_cell.length_a   1.000
_cell.length_b   1.000
_cell.length_c   1.000
_cell.angle_alpha   90.00
_cell.angle_beta   90.00
_cell.angle_gamma   90.00
#
_symmetry.space_group_name_H-M   'P 1'
#
loop_
_entity.id
_entity.type
_entity.pdbx_description
1 polymer ?
#
loop_
_entity_poly.entity_id
_entity_poly.type
_entity_poly.pdbx_seq_one_letter_code
_entity_poly.pdbx_strand_id
1 'polypeptide(L)'
;MYQPLITPKKARSLIPISASNTHFVDQSRKHLQSIMQPLSTQLAIGVGPCSIHQPHLAIEYAKELKAFSKTLSGNIKLYMRVFFEKPRTQFSWKGLIHDPDLDESYALEKGILTAREILKQITDLEVPIVTELLDPHIFLFVEDFISWGMIGSRTCYSQIHRQLASHVSFPMGFKNAIDGSFSPAIHGATYAAKAQKYIGTNIDGRLSQITSPGNKFTHLVLRGGEKGPNFDENSINAALELQEKLGLRAPTVVDCSHGNARTYKDQIEAFKSTLQQIASTPERHIFGLMLESHLKEGRELSLTDPCLGLDDTFALIKEADHLLTRTTTTAAAL
;
A
#
# COMPACT_ATOMS: atom_id res chain seq x y z
N MET A 1 -0.68 -4.93 34.57
CA MET A 1 -2.09 -4.47 34.59
C MET A 1 -2.61 -4.59 33.17
N TYR A 2 -3.81 -5.13 32.95
CA TYR A 2 -4.41 -5.29 31.62
C TYR A 2 -5.62 -4.35 31.52
N GLN A 3 -5.72 -3.61 30.41
CA GLN A 3 -6.89 -2.80 30.10
C GLN A 3 -7.58 -3.40 28.86
N PRO A 4 -8.86 -3.76 28.94
CA PRO A 4 -9.59 -4.24 27.78
C PRO A 4 -9.76 -3.10 26.77
N LEU A 5 -9.67 -3.44 25.48
CA LEU A 5 -10.01 -2.55 24.37
C LEU A 5 -11.40 -2.92 23.83
N ILE A 6 -12.05 -1.96 23.18
CA ILE A 6 -13.21 -2.22 22.33
C ILE A 6 -12.95 -3.37 21.34
N THR A 7 -13.96 -4.20 21.08
CA THR A 7 -13.81 -5.29 20.09
C THR A 7 -13.89 -4.75 18.65
N PRO A 8 -13.28 -5.42 17.66
CA PRO A 8 -13.42 -5.04 16.25
C PRO A 8 -14.87 -4.93 15.80
N LYS A 9 -15.73 -5.87 16.21
CA LYS A 9 -17.17 -5.84 15.91
C LYS A 9 -17.86 -4.61 16.48
N LYS A 10 -17.53 -4.21 17.71
CA LYS A 10 -18.12 -3.02 18.31
C LYS A 10 -17.62 -1.75 17.62
N ALA A 11 -16.33 -1.63 17.32
CA ALA A 11 -15.80 -0.50 16.55
C ALA A 11 -16.44 -0.39 15.15
N ARG A 12 -16.60 -1.51 14.45
CA ARG A 12 -17.33 -1.59 13.17
C ARG A 12 -18.79 -1.18 13.28
N SER A 13 -19.45 -1.45 14.42
CA SER A 13 -20.82 -1.00 14.66
C SER A 13 -20.94 0.49 14.96
N LEU A 14 -19.93 1.08 15.61
CA LEU A 14 -19.90 2.51 15.93
C LEU A 14 -19.63 3.35 14.69
N ILE A 15 -18.74 2.88 13.82
CA ILE A 15 -18.39 3.52 12.55
C ILE A 15 -18.56 2.47 11.44
N PRO A 16 -19.79 2.30 10.91
CA PRO A 16 -20.09 1.30 9.90
C PRO A 16 -19.62 1.72 8.51
N ILE A 17 -19.19 0.74 7.71
CA ILE A 17 -19.07 0.91 6.27
C ILE A 17 -20.47 0.85 5.64
N SER A 18 -20.79 1.80 4.76
CA SER A 18 -22.06 1.81 4.04
C SER A 18 -22.06 0.79 2.89
N ALA A 19 -23.24 0.39 2.40
CA ALA A 19 -23.35 -0.51 1.25
C ALA A 19 -22.67 0.05 -0.02
N SER A 20 -22.78 1.37 -0.26
CA SER A 20 -22.09 2.04 -1.37
C SER A 20 -20.57 1.95 -1.23
N ASN A 21 -20.05 2.15 -0.01
CA ASN A 21 -18.61 2.09 0.24
C ASN A 21 -18.09 0.65 0.15
N THR A 22 -18.84 -0.34 0.65
CA THR A 22 -18.50 -1.75 0.46
C THR A 22 -18.39 -2.08 -1.03
N HIS A 23 -19.37 -1.65 -1.82
CA HIS A 23 -19.35 -1.86 -3.27
C HIS A 23 -18.14 -1.19 -3.93
N PHE A 24 -17.85 0.07 -3.58
CA PHE A 24 -16.72 0.81 -4.10
C PHE A 24 -15.37 0.15 -3.74
N VAL A 25 -15.19 -0.29 -2.50
CA VAL A 25 -13.98 -1.00 -2.06
C VAL A 25 -13.83 -2.32 -2.82
N ASP A 26 -14.89 -3.11 -2.95
CA ASP A 26 -14.84 -4.38 -3.68
C ASP A 26 -14.55 -4.20 -5.17
N GLN A 27 -15.11 -3.16 -5.80
CA GLN A 27 -14.75 -2.80 -7.17
C GLN A 27 -13.28 -2.38 -7.28
N SER A 28 -12.78 -1.59 -6.33
CA SER A 28 -11.39 -1.15 -6.33
C SER A 28 -10.42 -2.32 -6.16
N ARG A 29 -10.76 -3.29 -5.31
CA ARG A 29 -10.00 -4.55 -5.17
C ARG A 29 -9.98 -5.33 -6.48
N LYS A 30 -11.13 -5.53 -7.13
CA LYS A 30 -11.23 -6.22 -8.42
C LYS A 30 -10.46 -5.50 -9.54
N HIS A 31 -10.49 -4.16 -9.55
CA HIS A 31 -9.71 -3.37 -10.50
C HIS A 31 -8.22 -3.58 -10.28
N LEU A 32 -7.72 -3.56 -9.04
CA LEU A 32 -6.31 -3.87 -8.79
C LEU A 32 -5.94 -5.29 -9.26
N GLN A 33 -6.81 -6.28 -9.00
CA GLN A 33 -6.63 -7.65 -9.46
C GLN A 33 -6.56 -7.76 -10.99
N SER A 34 -7.33 -6.93 -11.72
CA SER A 34 -7.25 -6.87 -13.18
C SER A 34 -5.97 -6.21 -13.66
N ILE A 35 -5.51 -5.14 -13.00
CA ILE A 35 -4.24 -4.46 -13.30
C ILE A 35 -3.03 -5.41 -13.13
N MET A 36 -3.11 -6.35 -12.19
CA MET A 36 -2.07 -7.36 -11.94
C MET A 36 -1.98 -8.43 -13.04
N GLN A 37 -2.97 -8.54 -13.94
CA GLN A 37 -2.95 -9.56 -14.99
C GLN A 37 -1.87 -9.22 -16.03
N PRO A 38 -1.16 -10.22 -16.58
CA PRO A 38 -0.08 -10.00 -17.55
C PRO A 38 -0.48 -9.17 -18.78
N LEU A 39 -1.74 -9.25 -19.22
CA LEU A 39 -2.25 -8.55 -20.40
C LEU A 39 -2.79 -7.14 -20.11
N SER A 40 -2.81 -6.71 -18.84
CA SER A 40 -3.26 -5.35 -18.52
C SER A 40 -2.27 -4.31 -19.03
N THR A 41 -2.76 -3.19 -19.53
CA THR A 41 -1.95 -2.01 -19.87
C THR A 41 -2.06 -0.89 -18.84
N GLN A 42 -3.08 -0.94 -17.97
CA GLN A 42 -3.29 0.05 -16.92
C GLN A 42 -2.20 -0.01 -15.84
N LEU A 43 -1.95 1.06 -15.10
CA LEU A 43 -0.94 1.13 -14.03
C LEU A 43 -1.61 1.49 -12.70
N ALA A 44 -1.23 0.83 -11.61
CA ALA A 44 -1.64 1.21 -10.26
C ALA A 44 -0.59 2.13 -9.61
N ILE A 45 -1.00 3.25 -9.03
CA ILE A 45 -0.08 4.12 -8.27
C ILE A 45 -0.59 4.29 -6.85
N GLY A 46 0.18 3.80 -5.88
CA GLY A 46 -0.04 4.06 -4.46
C GLY A 46 0.66 5.36 -4.07
N VAL A 47 -0.10 6.40 -3.75
CA VAL A 47 0.44 7.74 -3.51
C VAL A 47 -0.23 8.42 -2.32
N GLY A 48 0.53 9.10 -1.49
CA GLY A 48 0.01 9.81 -0.34
C GLY A 48 1.02 9.96 0.78
N PRO A 49 0.57 10.49 1.94
CA PRO A 49 1.45 10.80 3.05
C PRO A 49 2.24 9.58 3.52
N CYS A 50 3.44 9.87 4.00
CA CYS A 50 4.30 8.88 4.64
C CYS A 50 3.62 8.24 5.87
N SER A 51 2.91 9.04 6.67
CA SER A 51 2.02 8.60 7.76
C SER A 51 0.88 9.60 7.97
N ILE A 52 -0.25 9.11 8.49
CA ILE A 52 -1.40 9.94 8.85
C ILE A 52 -1.33 10.28 10.33
N HIS A 53 -1.31 11.58 10.64
CA HIS A 53 -1.26 12.10 12.02
C HIS A 53 -2.32 13.19 12.26
N GLN A 54 -2.75 13.91 11.21
CA GLN A 54 -3.81 14.91 11.29
C GLN A 54 -4.99 14.52 10.39
N PRO A 55 -6.17 14.21 10.95
CA PRO A 55 -7.33 13.77 10.19
C PRO A 55 -7.72 14.74 9.06
N HIS A 56 -7.79 16.04 9.35
CA HIS A 56 -8.25 17.04 8.39
C HIS A 56 -7.35 17.13 7.14
N LEU A 57 -6.02 17.08 7.31
CA LEU A 57 -5.07 17.07 6.19
C LEU A 57 -5.19 15.80 5.34
N ALA A 58 -5.49 14.65 5.95
CA ALA A 58 -5.72 13.42 5.20
C ALA A 58 -6.95 13.55 4.29
N ILE A 59 -8.04 14.15 4.79
CA ILE A 59 -9.26 14.36 4.00
C ILE A 59 -9.05 15.41 2.91
N GLU A 60 -8.28 16.48 3.20
CA GLU A 60 -7.90 17.47 2.20
C GLU A 60 -7.08 16.84 1.06
N TYR A 61 -6.06 16.04 1.40
CA TYR A 61 -5.28 15.29 0.41
C TYR A 61 -6.17 14.35 -0.43
N ALA A 62 -7.12 13.66 0.21
CA ALA A 62 -8.05 12.78 -0.50
C ALA A 62 -8.94 13.53 -1.50
N LYS A 63 -9.39 14.74 -1.15
CA LYS A 63 -10.18 15.60 -2.06
C LYS A 63 -9.36 16.02 -3.27
N GLU A 64 -8.13 16.48 -3.06
CA GLU A 64 -7.21 16.85 -4.14
C GLU A 64 -6.90 15.64 -5.04
N LEU A 65 -6.61 14.48 -4.44
CA LEU A 65 -6.35 13.26 -5.19
C LEU A 65 -7.57 12.82 -6.01
N LYS A 66 -8.78 12.90 -5.45
CA LYS A 66 -10.03 12.59 -6.17
C LYS A 66 -10.24 13.56 -7.33
N ALA A 67 -10.06 14.86 -7.11
CA ALA A 67 -10.19 15.87 -8.17
C ALA A 67 -9.19 15.62 -9.31
N PHE A 68 -7.91 15.41 -8.98
CA PHE A 68 -6.87 15.12 -9.94
C PHE A 68 -7.13 13.82 -10.71
N SER A 69 -7.60 12.76 -10.03
CA SER A 69 -7.89 11.46 -10.67
C SER A 69 -8.89 11.56 -11.83
N LYS A 70 -9.82 12.51 -11.78
CA LYS A 70 -10.81 12.76 -12.85
C LYS A 70 -10.17 13.33 -14.13
N THR A 71 -8.96 13.85 -14.03
CA THR A 71 -8.23 14.43 -15.17
C THR A 71 -7.44 13.38 -15.96
N LEU A 72 -7.25 12.17 -15.41
CA LEU A 72 -6.45 11.11 -16.02
C LEU A 72 -7.24 10.38 -17.11
N SER A 73 -6.53 9.84 -18.11
CA SER A 73 -7.11 9.14 -19.27
C SER A 73 -7.81 7.81 -18.93
N GLY A 74 -7.66 7.31 -17.70
CA GLY A 74 -8.11 6.00 -17.27
C GLY A 74 -7.04 4.91 -17.35
N ASN A 75 -5.86 5.21 -17.88
CA ASN A 75 -4.71 4.27 -17.89
C ASN A 75 -4.07 4.12 -16.50
N ILE A 76 -4.25 5.09 -15.61
CA ILE A 76 -3.70 5.07 -14.26
C ILE A 76 -4.83 5.00 -13.23
N LYS A 77 -4.70 4.08 -12.26
CA LYS A 77 -5.58 4.02 -11.09
C LYS A 77 -4.79 4.41 -9.84
N LEU A 78 -5.23 5.48 -9.19
CA LEU A 78 -4.61 5.98 -7.95
C LEU A 78 -5.21 5.29 -6.73
N TYR A 79 -4.34 4.92 -5.79
CA TYR A 79 -4.68 4.41 -4.46
C TYR A 79 -4.03 5.30 -3.42
N MET A 80 -4.82 5.92 -2.54
CA MET A 80 -4.29 6.79 -1.50
C MET A 80 -3.54 5.98 -0.45
N ARG A 81 -2.30 6.37 -0.15
CA ARG A 81 -1.57 5.85 1.01
C ARG A 81 -2.16 6.41 2.30
N VAL A 82 -2.66 5.51 3.15
CA VAL A 82 -3.24 5.86 4.47
C VAL A 82 -2.59 4.97 5.53
N PHE A 83 -1.39 5.33 5.97
CA PHE A 83 -0.58 4.53 6.88
C PHE A 83 -0.68 5.12 8.29
N PHE A 84 -1.34 4.42 9.21
CA PHE A 84 -1.55 4.90 10.58
C PHE A 84 -0.44 4.53 11.55
N GLU A 85 0.40 3.57 11.19
CA GLU A 85 1.46 3.06 12.05
C GLU A 85 2.82 3.21 11.38
N LYS A 86 3.87 3.34 12.19
CA LYS A 86 5.25 3.32 11.72
C LYS A 86 6.08 2.32 12.50
N PRO A 87 6.78 1.38 11.84
CA PRO A 87 7.71 0.49 12.53
C PRO A 87 8.93 1.29 13.02
N ARG A 88 9.14 1.37 14.33
CA ARG A 88 10.28 2.09 14.94
C ARG A 88 11.19 1.14 15.71
N THR A 89 12.50 1.38 15.62
CA THR A 89 13.53 0.71 16.43
C THR A 89 13.96 1.55 17.64
N GLN A 90 13.59 2.84 17.66
CA GLN A 90 13.87 3.79 18.74
C GLN A 90 12.56 4.35 19.32
N PHE A 91 12.57 4.78 20.58
CA PHE A 91 11.44 5.44 21.24
C PHE A 91 11.08 6.73 20.50
N SER A 92 9.96 6.69 19.81
CA SER A 92 9.43 7.78 18.97
C SER A 92 7.97 7.48 18.66
N TRP A 93 7.24 8.48 18.16
CA TRP A 93 5.82 8.33 17.85
C TRP A 93 5.56 7.10 16.96
N LYS A 94 4.67 6.23 17.44
CA LYS A 94 4.33 4.93 16.84
C LYS A 94 3.26 5.01 15.76
N GLY A 95 2.53 6.12 15.70
CA GLY A 95 1.45 6.33 14.75
C GLY A 95 0.13 6.71 15.42
N LEU A 96 -0.82 7.17 14.61
CA LEU A 96 -2.09 7.77 15.06
C LEU A 96 -2.95 6.80 15.84
N ILE A 97 -2.91 5.50 15.51
CA ILE A 97 -3.69 4.51 16.26
C ILE A 97 -3.12 4.33 17.67
N HIS A 98 -1.80 4.38 17.82
CA HIS A 98 -1.14 4.22 19.12
C HIS A 98 -1.24 5.45 19.99
N ASP A 99 -1.09 6.63 19.40
CA ASP A 99 -1.05 7.91 20.11
C ASP A 99 -1.69 9.01 19.24
N PRO A 100 -3.02 9.12 19.23
CA PRO A 100 -3.76 10.04 18.36
C PRO A 100 -3.61 11.52 18.74
N ASP A 101 -3.27 11.80 19.99
CA ASP A 101 -3.18 13.14 20.56
C ASP A 101 -1.75 13.70 20.55
N LEU A 102 -0.76 12.88 20.16
CA LEU A 102 0.66 13.24 20.13
C LEU A 102 1.19 13.70 21.51
N ASP A 103 0.63 13.15 22.58
CA ASP A 103 0.90 13.54 23.98
C ASP A 103 1.38 12.37 24.85
N GLU A 104 1.67 11.22 24.23
CA GLU A 104 2.07 9.98 24.91
C GLU A 104 1.01 9.42 25.89
N SER A 105 -0.26 9.82 25.76
CA SER A 105 -1.36 9.23 26.54
C SER A 105 -1.68 7.80 26.10
N TYR A 106 -1.27 7.42 24.89
CA TYR A 106 -1.54 6.13 24.26
C TYR A 106 -3.02 5.73 24.26
N ALA A 107 -3.90 6.68 23.92
CA ALA A 107 -5.35 6.49 23.85
C ALA A 107 -5.77 5.58 22.67
N LEU A 108 -5.44 4.29 22.74
CA LEU A 108 -5.62 3.30 21.66
C LEU A 108 -7.05 3.21 21.13
N GLU A 109 -8.05 3.19 22.00
CA GLU A 109 -9.46 3.11 21.58
C GLU A 109 -9.86 4.35 20.76
N LYS A 110 -9.43 5.55 21.19
CA LYS A 110 -9.62 6.79 20.44
C LYS A 110 -8.88 6.73 19.10
N GLY A 111 -7.65 6.22 19.08
CA GLY A 111 -6.86 6.08 17.86
C GLY A 111 -7.50 5.14 16.84
N ILE A 112 -8.02 4.00 17.29
CA ILE A 112 -8.77 3.03 16.46
C ILE A 112 -10.02 3.69 15.83
N LEU A 113 -10.82 4.38 16.64
CA LEU A 113 -12.05 5.02 16.15
C LEU A 113 -11.72 6.18 15.20
N THR A 114 -10.68 6.95 15.50
CA THR A 114 -10.20 8.04 14.62
C THR A 114 -9.71 7.50 13.27
N ALA A 115 -8.94 6.41 13.27
CA ALA A 115 -8.48 5.77 12.05
C ALA A 115 -9.66 5.26 11.19
N ARG A 116 -10.65 4.59 11.80
CA ARG A 116 -11.87 4.17 11.07
C ARG A 116 -12.63 5.34 10.47
N GLU A 117 -12.75 6.45 11.20
CA GLU A 117 -13.46 7.63 10.73
C GLU A 117 -12.75 8.28 9.52
N ILE A 118 -11.41 8.37 9.58
CA ILE A 118 -10.60 8.84 8.43
C ILE A 118 -10.81 7.93 7.22
N LEU A 119 -10.69 6.61 7.39
CA LEU A 119 -10.89 5.65 6.31
C LEU A 119 -12.29 5.76 5.70
N LYS A 120 -13.31 5.91 6.55
CA LYS A 120 -14.69 6.10 6.12
C LYS A 120 -14.82 7.35 5.25
N GLN A 121 -14.33 8.50 5.70
CA GLN A 121 -14.43 9.76 4.95
C GLN A 121 -13.66 9.73 3.63
N ILE A 122 -12.47 9.10 3.59
CA ILE A 122 -11.73 8.90 2.34
C ILE A 122 -12.51 8.00 1.37
N THR A 123 -13.15 6.96 1.90
CA THR A 123 -13.96 6.03 1.09
C THR A 123 -15.27 6.69 0.61
N ASP A 124 -15.88 7.57 1.41
CA ASP A 124 -17.05 8.37 1.01
C ASP A 124 -16.72 9.30 -0.17
N LEU A 125 -15.45 9.73 -0.32
CA LEU A 125 -14.94 10.47 -1.48
C LEU A 125 -14.63 9.57 -2.68
N GLU A 126 -14.89 8.26 -2.57
CA GLU A 126 -14.56 7.23 -3.56
C GLU A 126 -13.08 7.27 -3.97
N VAL A 127 -12.20 7.33 -2.98
CA VAL A 127 -10.76 7.18 -3.14
C VAL A 127 -10.35 5.82 -2.58
N PRO A 128 -9.76 4.91 -3.37
CA PRO A 128 -9.39 3.60 -2.87
C PRO A 128 -8.10 3.71 -2.04
N ILE A 129 -7.98 2.84 -1.03
CA ILE A 129 -6.97 2.99 0.02
C ILE A 129 -5.94 1.88 -0.06
N VAL A 130 -4.66 2.27 0.06
CA VAL A 130 -3.54 1.38 0.32
C VAL A 130 -2.94 1.66 1.71
N THR A 131 -2.71 0.61 2.49
CA THR A 131 -2.09 0.70 3.84
C THR A 131 -1.03 -0.37 4.05
N GLU A 132 -0.13 -0.14 5.00
CA GLU A 132 0.70 -1.18 5.59
C GLU A 132 0.00 -1.87 6.75
N LEU A 133 0.15 -3.19 6.83
CA LEU A 133 -0.36 -4.03 7.90
C LEU A 133 0.80 -4.29 8.85
N LEU A 134 0.91 -3.49 9.90
CA LEU A 134 1.97 -3.59 10.90
C LEU A 134 1.53 -4.38 12.13
N ASP A 135 0.40 -4.02 12.74
CA ASP A 135 -0.20 -4.81 13.81
C ASP A 135 -1.37 -5.66 13.28
N PRO A 136 -1.24 -7.01 13.28
CA PRO A 136 -2.30 -7.91 12.85
C PRO A 136 -3.63 -7.77 13.61
N HIS A 137 -3.60 -7.27 14.85
CA HIS A 137 -4.79 -7.07 15.67
C HIS A 137 -5.52 -5.78 15.30
N ILE A 138 -4.78 -4.68 15.06
CA ILE A 138 -5.34 -3.41 14.62
C ILE A 138 -6.05 -3.58 13.27
N PHE A 139 -5.51 -4.43 12.41
CA PHE A 139 -6.05 -4.66 11.07
C PHE A 139 -7.54 -5.09 11.08
N LEU A 140 -7.96 -5.92 12.04
CA LEU A 140 -9.36 -6.34 12.18
C LEU A 140 -10.33 -5.17 12.41
N PHE A 141 -9.83 -4.04 12.90
CA PHE A 141 -10.62 -2.83 13.10
C PHE A 141 -10.79 -2.00 11.84
N VAL A 142 -10.09 -2.27 10.74
CA VAL A 142 -10.04 -1.34 9.59
C VAL A 142 -10.11 -2.00 8.21
N GLU A 143 -9.92 -3.32 8.14
CA GLU A 143 -9.77 -4.06 6.87
C GLU A 143 -10.91 -3.90 5.86
N ASP A 144 -12.11 -3.57 6.32
CA ASP A 144 -13.31 -3.40 5.49
C ASP A 144 -13.20 -2.23 4.51
N PHE A 145 -12.35 -1.24 4.80
CA PHE A 145 -12.08 -0.09 3.93
C PHE A 145 -10.88 -0.26 2.99
N ILE A 146 -10.06 -1.31 3.18
CA ILE A 146 -8.76 -1.43 2.51
C ILE A 146 -8.91 -2.06 1.13
N SER A 147 -8.35 -1.41 0.11
CA SER A 147 -8.36 -1.90 -1.28
C SER A 147 -7.06 -2.60 -1.68
N TRP A 148 -5.95 -2.24 -1.03
CA TRP A 148 -4.61 -2.78 -1.27
C TRP A 148 -3.81 -2.79 0.03
N GLY A 149 -3.09 -3.87 0.35
CA GLY A 149 -2.27 -3.94 1.56
C GLY A 149 -0.79 -4.15 1.29
N MET A 150 0.03 -3.78 2.27
CA MET A 150 1.49 -3.91 2.26
C MET A 150 1.95 -4.65 3.52
N ILE A 151 2.87 -5.60 3.35
CA ILE A 151 3.75 -6.10 4.40
C ILE A 151 5.10 -5.40 4.25
N GLY A 152 5.53 -4.74 5.32
CA GLY A 152 6.77 -3.95 5.35
C GLY A 152 8.04 -4.79 5.28
N SER A 153 9.16 -4.11 5.00
CA SER A 153 10.49 -4.73 4.87
C SER A 153 11.02 -5.35 6.18
N ARG A 154 10.45 -4.94 7.33
CA ARG A 154 10.75 -5.51 8.66
C ARG A 154 9.88 -6.72 8.99
N THR A 155 8.70 -6.81 8.38
CA THR A 155 7.70 -7.84 8.69
C THR A 155 7.58 -8.90 7.59
N CYS A 156 8.28 -8.75 6.46
CA CYS A 156 8.32 -9.75 5.38
C CYS A 156 8.86 -11.13 5.84
N TYR A 157 9.66 -11.17 6.91
CA TYR A 157 10.13 -12.40 7.55
C TYR A 157 9.09 -13.03 8.49
N SER A 158 8.09 -12.28 8.93
CA SER A 158 7.17 -12.68 10.00
C SER A 158 6.12 -13.66 9.50
N GLN A 159 6.06 -14.84 10.13
CA GLN A 159 5.03 -15.82 9.83
C GLN A 159 3.62 -15.30 10.11
N ILE A 160 3.41 -14.53 11.18
CA ILE A 160 2.11 -13.98 11.56
C ILE A 160 1.59 -13.03 10.46
N HIS A 161 2.47 -12.23 9.87
CA HIS A 161 2.10 -11.32 8.79
C HIS A 161 1.77 -12.06 7.49
N ARG A 162 2.49 -13.15 7.19
CA ARG A 162 2.19 -14.00 6.03
C ARG A 162 0.86 -14.73 6.20
N GLN A 163 0.56 -15.18 7.41
CA GLN A 163 -0.74 -15.76 7.78
C GLN A 163 -1.85 -14.72 7.63
N LEU A 164 -1.67 -13.50 8.13
CA LEU A 164 -2.62 -12.41 7.95
C LEU A 164 -2.88 -12.09 6.48
N ALA A 165 -1.81 -11.91 5.69
CA ALA A 165 -1.89 -11.63 4.26
C ALA A 165 -2.60 -12.74 3.48
N SER A 166 -2.58 -13.99 3.98
CA SER A 166 -3.31 -15.11 3.36
C SER A 166 -4.82 -15.02 3.54
N HIS A 167 -5.29 -14.36 4.62
CA HIS A 167 -6.69 -14.33 5.02
C HIS A 167 -7.50 -13.22 4.34
N VAL A 168 -6.84 -12.14 3.93
CA VAL A 168 -7.51 -10.96 3.37
C VAL A 168 -7.99 -11.17 1.93
N SER A 169 -9.05 -10.46 1.55
CA SER A 169 -9.70 -10.58 0.23
C SER A 169 -9.13 -9.64 -0.84
N PHE A 170 -8.12 -8.84 -0.50
CA PHE A 170 -7.55 -7.82 -1.38
C PHE A 170 -6.06 -8.08 -1.68
N PRO A 171 -5.51 -7.49 -2.75
CA PRO A 171 -4.11 -7.70 -3.11
C PRO A 171 -3.13 -7.30 -2.01
N MET A 172 -2.05 -8.05 -1.87
CA MET A 172 -1.05 -7.88 -0.80
C MET A 172 0.37 -7.80 -1.37
N GLY A 173 1.01 -6.65 -1.21
CA GLY A 173 2.40 -6.42 -1.57
C GLY A 173 3.35 -6.78 -0.43
N PHE A 174 4.44 -7.48 -0.72
CA PHE A 174 5.51 -7.76 0.22
C PHE A 174 6.74 -6.95 -0.15
N LYS A 175 7.12 -5.99 0.69
CA LYS A 175 8.35 -5.20 0.50
C LYS A 175 9.58 -6.09 0.68
N ASN A 176 10.56 -5.97 -0.22
CA ASN A 176 11.86 -6.61 -0.03
C ASN A 176 12.49 -6.18 1.30
N ALA A 177 13.39 -7.02 1.81
CA ALA A 177 14.03 -6.81 3.10
C ALA A 177 14.90 -5.54 3.13
N ILE A 178 15.22 -5.05 4.33
CA ILE A 178 16.02 -3.82 4.53
C ILE A 178 17.38 -3.89 3.83
N ASP A 179 18.00 -5.07 3.82
CA ASP A 179 19.29 -5.33 3.16
C ASP A 179 19.20 -5.39 1.62
N GLY A 180 18.00 -5.21 1.06
CA GLY A 180 17.73 -5.31 -0.38
C GLY A 180 17.31 -6.70 -0.86
N SER A 181 17.35 -7.73 0.00
CA SER A 181 17.09 -9.11 -0.41
C SER A 181 15.62 -9.36 -0.78
N PHE A 182 15.38 -9.93 -1.97
CA PHE A 182 14.03 -10.22 -2.47
C PHE A 182 13.42 -11.50 -1.88
N SER A 183 14.27 -12.50 -1.61
CA SER A 183 13.87 -13.85 -1.19
C SER A 183 12.86 -13.88 -0.01
N PRO A 184 13.05 -13.13 1.09
CA PRO A 184 12.09 -13.10 2.19
C PRO A 184 10.69 -12.64 1.78
N ALA A 185 10.60 -11.65 0.90
CA ALA A 185 9.35 -11.11 0.40
C ALA A 185 8.67 -12.07 -0.57
N ILE A 186 9.41 -12.67 -1.50
CA ILE A 186 8.87 -13.67 -2.45
C ILE A 186 8.39 -14.91 -1.69
N HIS A 187 9.15 -15.40 -0.70
CA HIS A 187 8.68 -16.47 0.19
C HIS A 187 7.43 -16.06 0.98
N GLY A 188 7.35 -14.82 1.45
CA GLY A 188 6.16 -14.30 2.12
C GLY A 188 4.92 -14.32 1.23
N ALA A 189 5.04 -13.78 0.02
CA ALA A 189 3.99 -13.72 -0.98
C ALA A 189 3.51 -15.12 -1.42
N THR A 190 4.44 -16.04 -1.70
CA THR A 190 4.13 -17.41 -2.11
C THR A 190 3.54 -18.25 -0.98
N TYR A 191 3.96 -18.02 0.26
CA TYR A 191 3.37 -18.64 1.44
C TYR A 191 1.94 -18.16 1.65
N ALA A 192 1.72 -16.84 1.60
CA ALA A 192 0.39 -16.23 1.75
C ALA A 192 -0.60 -16.66 0.67
N ALA A 193 -0.13 -17.09 -0.51
CA ALA A 193 -0.99 -17.60 -1.58
C ALA A 193 -1.61 -18.98 -1.32
N LYS A 194 -1.18 -19.69 -0.27
CA LYS A 194 -1.67 -21.04 0.06
C LYS A 194 -2.68 -20.97 1.21
N ALA A 195 -3.61 -21.94 1.22
CA ALA A 195 -4.54 -22.13 2.32
C ALA A 195 -3.79 -22.53 3.61
N GLN A 196 -4.25 -22.01 4.75
CA GLN A 196 -3.57 -22.14 6.04
C GLN A 196 -4.55 -22.28 7.19
N LYS A 197 -4.09 -22.87 8.30
CA LYS A 197 -4.77 -22.85 9.60
C LYS A 197 -3.81 -22.34 10.67
N TYR A 198 -4.26 -21.40 11.49
CA TYR A 198 -3.42 -20.80 12.52
C TYR A 198 -4.26 -20.19 13.64
N ILE A 199 -3.63 -19.81 14.75
CA ILE A 199 -4.29 -19.14 15.87
C ILE A 199 -4.29 -17.64 15.62
N GLY A 200 -5.43 -16.99 15.79
CA GLY A 200 -5.60 -15.54 15.68
C GLY A 200 -6.70 -15.03 16.60
N THR A 201 -7.10 -13.78 16.42
CA THR A 201 -8.25 -13.19 17.12
C THR A 201 -9.39 -12.98 16.12
N ASN A 202 -10.63 -13.27 16.51
CA ASN A 202 -11.79 -12.98 15.68
C ASN A 202 -12.37 -11.58 15.96
N ILE A 203 -13.38 -11.16 15.20
CA ILE A 203 -13.98 -9.82 15.36
C ILE A 203 -14.68 -9.59 16.71
N ASP A 204 -15.01 -10.64 17.45
CA ASP A 204 -15.55 -10.54 18.82
C ASP A 204 -14.42 -10.41 19.88
N GLY A 205 -13.15 -10.29 19.47
CA GLY A 205 -12.01 -10.15 20.37
C GLY A 205 -11.58 -11.46 21.04
N ARG A 206 -11.98 -12.62 20.51
CA ARG A 206 -11.67 -13.94 21.09
C ARG A 206 -10.57 -14.64 20.31
N LEU A 207 -9.67 -15.32 21.01
CA LEU A 207 -8.74 -16.26 20.40
C LEU A 207 -9.51 -17.35 19.65
N SER A 208 -9.08 -17.64 18.43
CA SER A 208 -9.78 -18.50 17.49
C SER A 208 -8.81 -19.22 16.56
N GLN A 209 -9.17 -20.41 16.10
CA GLN A 209 -8.52 -21.02 14.95
C GLN A 209 -9.05 -20.36 13.67
N ILE A 210 -8.17 -19.69 12.94
CA ILE A 210 -8.47 -19.09 11.65
C ILE A 210 -8.18 -20.10 10.55
N THR A 211 -9.12 -20.27 9.63
CA THR A 211 -8.91 -21.00 8.37
C THR A 211 -8.86 -19.98 7.25
N SER A 212 -7.71 -19.88 6.60
CA SER A 212 -7.46 -18.99 5.48
C SER A 212 -7.51 -19.77 4.18
N PRO A 213 -8.21 -19.27 3.13
CA PRO A 213 -8.19 -19.89 1.80
C PRO A 213 -6.87 -19.65 1.04
N GLY A 214 -6.01 -18.76 1.54
CA GLY A 214 -4.87 -18.22 0.81
C GLY A 214 -5.26 -17.04 -0.08
N ASN A 215 -4.29 -16.17 -0.34
CA ASN A 215 -4.47 -14.97 -1.15
C ASN A 215 -3.65 -15.05 -2.44
N LYS A 216 -4.34 -15.29 -3.57
CA LYS A 216 -3.70 -15.44 -4.89
C LYS A 216 -3.17 -14.13 -5.47
N PHE A 217 -3.51 -12.99 -4.87
CA PHE A 217 -3.15 -11.66 -5.35
C PHE A 217 -2.00 -11.06 -4.54
N THR A 218 -0.97 -11.85 -4.28
CA THR A 218 0.26 -11.41 -3.63
C THR A 218 1.30 -11.01 -4.67
N HIS A 219 2.15 -10.04 -4.34
CA HIS A 219 3.20 -9.55 -5.24
C HIS A 219 4.41 -9.04 -4.46
N LEU A 220 5.54 -8.93 -5.15
CA LEU A 220 6.74 -8.31 -4.63
C LEU A 220 6.66 -6.78 -4.76
N VAL A 221 7.24 -6.08 -3.79
CA VAL A 221 7.45 -4.62 -3.81
C VAL A 221 8.93 -4.32 -3.65
N LEU A 222 9.54 -3.72 -4.66
CA LEU A 222 10.95 -3.33 -4.68
C LEU A 222 11.11 -1.91 -4.11
N ARG A 223 11.88 -1.77 -3.03
CA ARG A 223 11.99 -0.53 -2.23
C ARG A 223 13.42 -0.11 -1.93
N GLY A 224 14.38 -0.65 -2.67
CA GLY A 224 15.81 -0.56 -2.43
C GLY A 224 16.23 -1.26 -1.15
N GLY A 225 17.44 -0.96 -0.67
CA GLY A 225 17.94 -1.46 0.60
C GLY A 225 19.30 -0.87 0.94
N GLU A 226 19.97 -1.45 1.94
CA GLU A 226 21.32 -1.05 2.36
C GLU A 226 22.37 -1.15 1.25
N LYS A 227 22.14 -2.03 0.27
CA LYS A 227 22.98 -2.20 -0.92
C LYS A 227 22.75 -1.14 -2.00
N GLY A 228 21.74 -0.28 -1.82
CA GLY A 228 21.34 0.77 -2.76
C GLY A 228 19.95 0.56 -3.37
N PRO A 229 19.60 1.39 -4.37
CA PRO A 229 18.36 1.25 -5.12
C PRO A 229 18.28 -0.07 -5.89
N ASN A 230 17.06 -0.53 -6.15
CA ASN A 230 16.75 -1.75 -6.89
C ASN A 230 15.57 -1.56 -7.88
N PHE A 231 15.44 -0.35 -8.44
CA PHE A 231 14.43 -0.02 -9.45
C PHE A 231 14.97 -0.09 -10.89
N ASP A 232 16.25 -0.40 -11.07
CA ASP A 232 16.89 -0.56 -12.38
C ASP A 232 16.53 -1.91 -13.02
N GLU A 233 16.69 -1.99 -14.34
CA GLU A 233 16.31 -3.15 -15.14
C GLU A 233 16.98 -4.46 -14.69
N ASN A 234 18.25 -4.42 -14.28
CA ASN A 234 18.94 -5.63 -13.80
C ASN A 234 18.32 -6.13 -12.49
N SER A 235 18.00 -5.21 -11.58
CA SER A 235 17.30 -5.54 -10.34
C SER A 235 15.90 -6.12 -10.58
N ILE A 236 15.14 -5.55 -11.53
CA ILE A 236 13.83 -6.08 -11.93
C ILE A 236 13.97 -7.50 -12.49
N ASN A 237 14.89 -7.73 -13.44
CA ASN A 237 15.09 -9.03 -14.05
C ASN A 237 15.53 -10.09 -13.03
N ALA A 238 16.47 -9.76 -12.14
CA ALA A 238 16.88 -10.65 -11.06
C ALA A 238 15.73 -10.99 -10.09
N ALA A 239 14.82 -10.04 -9.86
CA ALA A 239 13.61 -10.30 -9.06
C ALA A 239 12.67 -11.27 -9.80
N LEU A 240 12.43 -11.06 -11.10
CA LEU A 240 11.57 -11.90 -11.93
C LEU A 240 12.08 -13.34 -12.03
N GLU A 241 13.38 -13.54 -12.24
CA GLU A 241 14.00 -14.87 -12.25
C GLU A 241 13.76 -15.63 -10.93
N LEU A 242 13.94 -14.93 -9.80
CA LEU A 242 13.70 -15.53 -8.49
C LEU A 242 12.21 -15.77 -8.23
N GLN A 243 11.35 -14.86 -8.68
CA GLN A 243 9.89 -15.00 -8.64
C GLN A 243 9.43 -16.25 -9.40
N GLU A 244 9.93 -16.46 -10.62
CA GLU A 244 9.65 -17.66 -11.42
C GLU A 244 10.09 -18.92 -10.68
N LYS A 245 11.35 -18.95 -10.21
CA LYS A 245 11.92 -20.08 -9.46
C LYS A 245 11.10 -20.45 -8.22
N LEU A 246 10.53 -19.46 -7.53
CA LEU A 246 9.75 -19.65 -6.31
C LEU A 246 8.23 -19.74 -6.54
N GLY A 247 7.77 -19.63 -7.79
CA GLY A 247 6.37 -19.77 -8.17
C GLY A 247 5.49 -18.54 -7.89
N LEU A 248 6.06 -17.34 -7.80
CA LEU A 248 5.32 -16.07 -7.73
C LEU A 248 5.19 -15.46 -9.12
N ARG A 249 4.04 -15.60 -9.78
CA ARG A 249 3.87 -15.12 -11.17
C ARG A 249 3.42 -13.67 -11.32
N ALA A 250 3.02 -13.02 -10.22
CA ALA A 250 2.52 -11.65 -10.30
C ALA A 250 3.65 -10.69 -10.72
N PRO A 251 3.38 -9.69 -11.58
CA PRO A 251 4.31 -8.60 -11.82
C PRO A 251 4.62 -7.85 -10.51
N THR A 252 5.67 -7.03 -10.53
CA THR A 252 6.18 -6.36 -9.33
C THR A 252 5.67 -4.92 -9.22
N VAL A 253 5.73 -4.36 -8.02
CA VAL A 253 5.56 -2.93 -7.76
C VAL A 253 6.89 -2.31 -7.36
N VAL A 254 7.15 -1.08 -7.78
CA VAL A 254 8.35 -0.33 -7.37
C VAL A 254 7.94 0.82 -6.43
N ASP A 255 8.50 0.83 -5.23
CA ASP A 255 8.48 1.94 -4.29
C ASP A 255 9.59 2.92 -4.67
N CYS A 256 9.21 4.07 -5.20
CA CYS A 256 10.14 5.10 -5.64
C CYS A 256 10.79 5.83 -4.47
N SER A 257 10.28 5.67 -3.24
CA SER A 257 10.83 6.26 -2.01
C SER A 257 11.82 5.33 -1.31
N HIS A 258 12.08 5.58 -0.04
CA HIS A 258 12.84 4.71 0.85
C HIS A 258 14.23 4.34 0.31
N GLY A 259 14.60 3.05 0.25
CA GLY A 259 15.94 2.64 -0.18
C GLY A 259 16.21 2.92 -1.66
N ASN A 260 15.18 3.27 -2.43
CA ASN A 260 15.30 3.69 -3.82
C ASN A 260 15.57 5.20 -3.98
N ALA A 261 15.50 5.98 -2.91
CA ALA A 261 15.67 7.43 -2.94
C ALA A 261 16.52 7.91 -1.75
N ARG A 262 17.59 8.69 -2.00
CA ARG A 262 18.41 9.24 -0.90
C ARG A 262 17.71 10.43 -0.26
N THR A 263 17.00 11.20 -1.07
CA THR A 263 16.14 12.31 -0.67
C THR A 263 14.74 12.12 -1.23
N TYR A 264 13.74 12.81 -0.66
CA TYR A 264 12.37 12.73 -1.17
C TYR A 264 12.22 13.19 -2.63
N LYS A 265 13.16 14.01 -3.16
CA LYS A 265 13.16 14.47 -4.56
C LYS A 265 13.66 13.40 -5.52
N ASP A 266 14.52 12.49 -5.07
CA ASP A 266 15.05 11.40 -5.89
C ASP A 266 13.96 10.40 -6.30
N GLN A 267 12.80 10.42 -5.63
CA GLN A 267 11.60 9.69 -6.04
C GLN A 267 11.20 10.00 -7.50
N ILE A 268 11.47 11.22 -7.98
CA ILE A 268 11.17 11.63 -9.37
C ILE A 268 12.02 10.82 -10.35
N GLU A 269 13.31 10.63 -10.07
CA GLU A 269 14.22 9.85 -10.91
C GLU A 269 13.81 8.38 -10.94
N ALA A 270 13.58 7.79 -9.75
CA ALA A 270 13.14 6.41 -9.62
C ALA A 270 11.83 6.19 -10.40
N PHE A 271 10.85 7.09 -10.23
CA PHE A 271 9.57 7.01 -10.94
C PHE A 271 9.73 7.10 -12.45
N LYS A 272 10.47 8.09 -12.97
CA LYS A 272 10.66 8.27 -14.42
C LYS A 272 11.43 7.10 -15.05
N SER A 273 12.47 6.61 -14.37
CA SER A 273 13.22 5.44 -14.81
C SER A 273 12.34 4.20 -14.91
N THR A 274 11.55 3.91 -13.86
CA THR A 274 10.63 2.77 -13.87
C THR A 274 9.52 2.92 -14.90
N LEU A 275 8.98 4.13 -15.07
CA LEU A 275 7.97 4.42 -16.09
C LEU A 275 8.51 4.16 -17.51
N GLN A 276 9.76 4.56 -17.78
CA GLN A 276 10.39 4.30 -19.07
C GLN A 276 10.53 2.80 -19.32
N GLN A 277 10.95 2.02 -18.32
CA GLN A 277 11.00 0.55 -18.41
C GLN A 277 9.62 -0.04 -18.73
N ILE A 278 8.56 0.40 -18.03
CA ILE A 278 7.17 -0.02 -18.31
C ILE A 278 6.77 0.28 -19.77
N ALA A 279 7.16 1.43 -20.30
CA ALA A 279 6.80 1.83 -21.65
C ALA A 279 7.63 1.12 -22.73
N SER A 280 8.86 0.70 -22.43
CA SER A 280 9.76 0.05 -23.38
C SER A 280 9.68 -1.48 -23.39
N THR A 281 9.12 -2.10 -22.34
CA THR A 281 9.03 -3.55 -22.22
C THR A 281 7.63 -4.05 -22.65
N PRO A 282 7.53 -4.91 -23.68
CA PRO A 282 6.25 -5.52 -24.08
C PRO A 282 5.64 -6.41 -23.00
N GLU A 283 6.48 -7.17 -22.29
CA GLU A 283 6.09 -7.97 -21.15
C GLU A 283 5.78 -7.12 -19.92
N ARG A 284 4.70 -7.48 -19.22
CA ARG A 284 4.30 -6.77 -18.01
C ARG A 284 5.11 -7.23 -16.80
N HIS A 285 6.26 -6.63 -16.61
CA HIS A 285 7.13 -6.87 -15.45
C HIS A 285 6.73 -6.05 -14.22
N ILE A 286 6.15 -4.87 -14.44
CA ILE A 286 5.79 -3.91 -13.40
C ILE A 286 4.34 -3.49 -13.61
N PHE A 287 3.52 -3.62 -12.56
CA PHE A 287 2.09 -3.24 -12.62
C PHE A 287 1.74 -2.03 -11.77
N GLY A 288 2.67 -1.57 -10.94
CA GLY A 288 2.43 -0.39 -10.13
C GLY A 288 3.66 0.28 -9.54
N LEU A 289 3.44 1.50 -9.08
CA LEU A 289 4.43 2.38 -8.47
C LEU A 289 3.92 2.86 -7.10
N MET A 290 4.85 3.24 -6.24
CA MET A 290 4.57 3.76 -4.91
C MET A 290 5.34 5.06 -4.67
N LEU A 291 4.65 6.11 -4.23
CA LEU A 291 5.19 7.44 -3.97
C LEU A 291 4.81 7.94 -2.59
N GLU A 292 5.71 8.69 -1.95
CA GLU A 292 5.40 9.46 -0.74
C GLU A 292 5.22 10.94 -1.08
N SER A 293 4.01 11.42 -0.86
CA SER A 293 3.51 12.71 -1.31
C SER A 293 2.60 13.33 -0.25
N HIS A 294 2.66 14.65 -0.07
CA HIS A 294 1.81 15.39 0.86
C HIS A 294 1.34 16.69 0.20
N LEU A 295 0.40 17.39 0.85
CA LEU A 295 -0.07 18.72 0.44
C LEU A 295 1.09 19.71 0.19
N LYS A 296 2.16 19.64 0.98
CA LYS A 296 3.39 20.43 0.84
C LYS A 296 4.62 19.53 0.84
N GLU A 297 5.69 19.98 0.19
CA GLU A 297 6.95 19.24 0.14
C GLU A 297 7.71 19.22 1.48
N GLY A 298 8.64 18.27 1.62
CA GLY A 298 9.54 18.18 2.75
C GLY A 298 8.87 17.64 4.02
N ARG A 299 9.27 18.16 5.18
CA ARG A 299 8.78 17.72 6.51
C ARG A 299 7.77 18.67 7.13
N GLU A 300 7.44 19.80 6.50
CA GLU A 300 6.55 20.81 7.09
C GLU A 300 5.22 20.20 7.57
N LEU A 301 4.67 19.29 6.76
CA LEU A 301 3.44 18.57 7.05
C LEU A 301 3.65 17.07 7.31
N SER A 302 4.88 16.60 7.46
CA SER A 302 5.17 15.19 7.73
C SER A 302 5.96 15.03 9.02
N LEU A 303 5.35 14.37 10.01
CA LEU A 303 6.02 13.98 11.25
C LEU A 303 7.06 12.85 11.06
N THR A 304 7.14 12.28 9.86
CA THR A 304 7.93 11.08 9.56
C THR A 304 8.90 11.36 8.41
N ASP A 305 8.83 10.60 7.31
CA ASP A 305 9.72 10.81 6.17
C ASP A 305 9.25 12.01 5.34
N PRO A 306 10.17 12.81 4.79
CA PRO A 306 9.82 13.94 3.92
C PRO A 306 9.11 13.46 2.65
N CYS A 307 8.16 14.25 2.15
CA CYS A 307 7.33 13.89 1.01
C CYS A 307 7.50 14.88 -0.16
N LEU A 308 7.16 14.44 -1.38
CA LEU A 308 6.95 15.35 -2.50
C LEU A 308 5.70 16.22 -2.26
N GLY A 309 5.68 17.44 -2.79
CA GLY A 309 4.46 18.26 -2.81
C GLY A 309 3.45 17.79 -3.87
N LEU A 310 2.22 18.28 -3.78
CA LEU A 310 1.17 17.93 -4.75
C LEU A 310 1.51 18.33 -6.18
N ASP A 311 2.08 19.51 -6.39
CA ASP A 311 2.39 20.01 -7.74
C ASP A 311 3.35 19.06 -8.48
N ASP A 312 4.48 18.71 -7.85
CA ASP A 312 5.44 17.75 -8.40
C ASP A 312 4.80 16.36 -8.59
N THR A 313 4.01 15.92 -7.60
CA THR A 313 3.35 14.61 -7.65
C THR A 313 2.38 14.50 -8.82
N PHE A 314 1.53 15.51 -9.01
CA PHE A 314 0.51 15.54 -10.05
C PHE A 314 1.14 15.75 -11.43
N ALA A 315 2.15 16.61 -11.55
CA ALA A 315 2.90 16.75 -12.80
C ALA A 315 3.52 15.41 -13.24
N LEU A 316 4.16 14.69 -12.32
CA LEU A 316 4.79 13.40 -12.57
C LEU A 316 3.80 12.31 -13.01
N ILE A 317 2.66 12.21 -12.33
CA ILE A 317 1.61 11.26 -12.69
C ILE A 317 0.95 11.64 -14.03
N LYS A 318 0.81 12.94 -14.32
CA LYS A 318 0.25 13.41 -15.58
C LYS A 318 1.16 13.08 -16.77
N GLU A 319 2.47 13.23 -16.60
CA GLU A 319 3.48 12.80 -17.58
C GLU A 319 3.37 11.30 -17.86
N ALA A 320 3.20 10.47 -16.81
CA ALA A 320 2.97 9.04 -16.96
C ALA A 320 1.70 8.70 -17.74
N ASP A 321 0.59 9.38 -17.43
CA ASP A 321 -0.69 9.17 -18.11
C ASP A 321 -0.58 9.48 -19.62
N HIS A 322 0.13 10.56 -19.97
CA HIS A 322 0.39 10.91 -21.37
C HIS A 322 1.25 9.86 -22.09
N LEU A 323 2.30 9.36 -21.45
CA LEU A 323 3.18 8.34 -22.04
C LEU A 323 2.41 7.03 -22.31
N LEU A 324 1.68 6.53 -21.31
CA LEU A 324 0.94 5.27 -21.42
C LEU A 324 -0.20 5.34 -22.45
N THR A 325 -0.79 6.52 -22.64
CA THR A 325 -1.83 6.72 -23.67
C THR A 325 -1.25 6.60 -25.09
N ARG A 326 -0.04 7.15 -25.32
CA ARG A 326 0.63 7.06 -26.62
C ARG A 326 1.00 5.62 -26.97
N THR A 327 1.59 4.89 -26.04
CA THR A 327 2.00 3.48 -26.26
C THR A 327 0.80 2.60 -26.57
N THR A 328 -0.32 2.77 -25.86
CA THR A 328 -1.55 2.01 -26.09
C THR A 328 -2.14 2.26 -27.49
N THR A 329 -2.09 3.50 -27.97
CA THR A 329 -2.61 3.86 -29.30
C THR A 329 -1.76 3.26 -30.42
N THR A 330 -0.44 3.25 -30.27
CA THR A 330 0.48 2.64 -31.24
C THR A 330 0.32 1.12 -31.31
N ALA A 331 0.12 0.46 -30.16
CA ALA A 331 -0.11 -0.99 -30.12
C ALA A 331 -1.45 -1.41 -30.73
N ALA A 332 -2.49 -0.57 -30.65
CA ALA A 332 -3.80 -0.83 -31.26
C ALA A 332 -3.86 -0.55 -32.78
N ALA A 333 -2.86 0.14 -33.33
CA ALA A 333 -2.78 0.52 -34.74
C ALA A 333 -1.94 -0.46 -35.60
N LEU A 334 -1.30 -1.46 -34.98
CA LEU A 334 -0.53 -2.53 -35.61
C LEU A 334 -1.33 -3.83 -35.66
#